data_AF-R5YS44-F1
#
_entry.id   AF-R5YS44-F1
#
_cell.length_a   1.000
_cell.length_b   1.000
_cell.length_c   1.000
_cell.angle_alpha   90.00
_cell.angle_beta   90.00
_cell.angle_gamma   90.00
#
_symmetry.space_group_name_H-M   'P 1'
#
loop_
_entity.id
_entity.type
_entity.pdbx_description
1 polymer ?
#
loop_
_entity_poly.entity_id
_entity_poly.type
_entity_poly.pdbx_seq_one_letter_code
_entity_poly.pdbx_strand_id
1 'polypeptide(L)'
;MADAFYKEFQGHEREILLEKGNGKYQLDLWKTNEIILREAGVIPEHLAVTNICTCCNSRLLFSHRASHGKRGNLGAFMQIHV
;
A
#
# COMPACT_ATOMS: atom_id res chain seq x y z
N MET A 1 -0.66 -7.92 13.32
CA MET A 1 -0.54 -7.48 11.90
C MET A 1 0.65 -6.54 11.75
N ALA A 2 0.71 -5.44 12.51
CA ALA A 2 1.91 -4.59 12.56
C ALA A 2 3.18 -5.40 12.92
N ASP A 3 3.09 -6.34 13.88
CA ASP A 3 4.24 -7.17 14.29
C ASP A 3 4.87 -7.98 13.16
N ALA A 4 4.06 -8.43 12.19
CA ALA A 4 4.57 -9.13 11.02
C ALA A 4 5.40 -8.17 10.16
N PHE A 5 4.94 -6.94 9.95
CA PHE A 5 5.70 -5.92 9.23
C PHE A 5 6.95 -5.47 9.99
N TYR A 6 6.89 -5.35 11.33
CA TYR A 6 8.08 -5.11 12.15
C TYR A 6 9.14 -6.18 11.94
N LYS A 7 8.73 -7.45 11.89
CA LYS A 7 9.66 -8.57 11.74
C LYS A 7 10.28 -8.63 10.34
N GLU A 8 9.48 -8.41 9.29
CA GLU A 8 9.93 -8.57 7.91
C GLU A 8 10.65 -7.32 7.35
N PHE A 9 10.38 -6.12 7.87
CA PHE A 9 10.94 -4.85 7.37
C PHE A 9 11.93 -4.22 8.36
N GLN A 10 12.85 -5.03 8.90
CA GLN A 10 13.83 -4.58 9.88
C GLN A 10 14.66 -3.40 9.36
N GLY A 11 14.65 -2.27 10.09
CA GLY A 11 15.32 -1.04 9.68
C GLY A 11 14.47 -0.06 8.87
N HIS A 12 13.30 -0.48 8.38
CA HIS A 12 12.36 0.35 7.61
C HIS A 12 11.04 0.61 8.35
N GLU A 13 10.90 0.15 9.60
CA GLU A 13 9.61 0.09 10.29
C GLU A 13 8.99 1.47 10.46
N ARG A 14 9.83 2.49 10.74
CA ARG A 14 9.38 3.89 10.88
C ARG A 14 8.94 4.52 9.56
N GLU A 15 9.34 3.95 8.42
CA GLU A 15 8.93 4.42 7.10
C GLU A 15 7.56 3.87 6.69
N ILE A 16 7.22 2.66 7.15
CA ILE A 16 6.00 1.96 6.73
C ILE A 16 4.90 1.94 7.79
N LEU A 17 5.23 2.13 9.07
CA LEU A 17 4.27 2.09 10.18
C LEU A 17 4.22 3.44 10.90
N LEU A 18 3.06 4.10 10.80
CA LEU A 18 2.75 5.27 11.59
C LEU A 18 1.96 4.86 12.84
N GLU A 19 2.52 5.09 14.03
CA GLU A 19 1.80 4.86 15.28
C GLU A 19 0.62 5.85 15.41
N LYS A 20 -0.58 5.33 15.69
CA LYS A 20 -1.80 6.13 15.90
C LYS A 20 -2.20 6.19 17.38
N GLY A 21 -1.35 5.67 18.28
CA GLY A 21 -1.62 5.49 19.70
C GLY A 21 -2.48 4.26 20.01
N ASN A 22 -2.61 3.94 21.30
CA ASN A 22 -3.41 2.80 21.80
C ASN A 22 -3.04 1.46 21.15
N GLY A 23 -1.76 1.25 20.84
CA GLY A 23 -1.26 0.05 20.17
C GLY A 23 -1.74 -0.12 18.73
N LYS A 24 -2.31 0.91 18.10
CA LYS A 24 -2.76 0.89 16.71
C LYS A 24 -1.74 1.57 15.80
N TYR A 25 -1.62 1.02 14.60
CA TYR A 25 -0.71 1.51 13.56
C TYR A 25 -1.48 1.71 12.26
N GLN A 26 -1.07 2.74 11.51
CA GLN A 26 -1.44 2.95 10.13
C GLN A 26 -0.27 2.48 9.26
N LEU A 27 -0.52 1.45 8.47
CA LEU A 27 0.44 0.87 7.54
C LEU A 27 0.40 1.60 6.19
N ASP A 28 1.55 2.03 5.70
CA ASP A 28 1.75 2.51 4.34
C ASP A 28 2.11 1.35 3.40
N LEU A 29 1.09 0.82 2.72
CA LEU A 29 1.26 -0.27 1.76
C LEU A 29 2.01 0.17 0.50
N TRP A 30 1.98 1.45 0.12
CA TRP A 30 2.72 1.94 -1.04
C TRP A 30 4.21 1.93 -0.75
N LYS A 31 4.62 2.52 0.37
CA LYS A 31 6.02 2.55 0.78
C LYS A 31 6.60 1.15 1.00
N THR A 32 5.80 0.27 1.60
CA THR A 32 6.14 -1.15 1.74
C THR A 32 6.49 -1.80 0.39
N ASN A 33 5.63 -1.63 -0.63
CA ASN A 33 5.89 -2.21 -1.96
C ASN A 33 7.05 -1.53 -2.68
N GLU A 34 7.23 -0.22 -2.51
CA GLU A 34 8.40 0.51 -3.05
C GLU A 34 9.71 -0.08 -2.53
N ILE A 35 9.80 -0.35 -1.22
CA ILE A 35 10.99 -0.97 -0.60
C ILE A 35 11.24 -2.35 -1.22
N ILE A 36 10.21 -3.22 -1.28
CA ILE A 36 10.33 -4.56 -1.88
C ILE A 36 10.87 -4.48 -3.32
N LEU A 37 10.32 -3.60 -4.16
CA LEU A 37 10.73 -3.48 -5.55
C LEU A 37 12.15 -2.94 -5.69
N ARG A 38 12.56 -2.02 -4.83
CA ARG A 38 13.92 -1.48 -4.81
C ARG A 38 14.95 -2.52 -4.36
N GLU A 39 14.63 -3.29 -3.33
CA GLU A 39 15.46 -4.42 -2.88
C GLU A 39 15.58 -5.51 -3.97
N ALA A 40 14.53 -5.69 -4.77
CA ALA A 40 14.56 -6.55 -5.95
C ALA A 40 15.36 -5.98 -7.15
N GLY A 41 15.91 -4.76 -7.02
CA GLY A 41 16.76 -4.13 -8.03
C GLY A 41 16.05 -3.17 -8.98
N VAL A 42 14.77 -2.86 -8.78
CA VAL A 42 14.09 -1.83 -9.57
C VAL A 42 14.58 -0.45 -9.14
N ILE A 43 15.17 0.30 -10.07
CA ILE A 43 15.70 1.64 -9.77
C ILE A 43 14.56 2.64 -9.56
N PRO A 44 14.74 3.66 -8.68
CA PRO A 44 13.71 4.66 -8.39
C PRO A 44 13.14 5.36 -9.63
N GLU A 45 13.97 5.56 -10.67
CA GLU A 45 13.59 6.21 -11.92
C GLU A 45 12.56 5.41 -12.73
N HIS A 46 12.43 4.09 -12.46
CA HIS A 46 11.45 3.21 -13.09
C HIS A 46 10.20 2.98 -12.22
N LEU A 47 10.09 3.66 -11.07
CA LEU A 47 8.96 3.55 -10.16
C LEU A 47 8.10 4.81 -10.22
N ALA A 48 6.80 4.62 -10.36
CA ALA A 48 5.80 5.67 -10.21
C ALA A 48 4.78 5.26 -9.16
N VAL A 49 4.67 6.06 -8.10
CA VAL A 49 3.68 5.84 -7.03
C VAL A 49 2.53 6.84 -7.20
N THR A 50 1.31 6.33 -7.26
CA THR A 50 0.11 7.17 -7.31
C THR A 50 -0.21 7.76 -5.94
N ASN A 51 -0.90 8.91 -5.90
CA ASN A 51 -1.36 9.55 -4.67
C ASN A 51 -2.86 9.31 -4.38
N ILE A 52 -3.46 8.28 -5.00
CA ILE A 52 -4.89 8.00 -4.90
C ILE A 52 -5.17 6.90 -3.87
N CYS A 53 -5.88 7.24 -2.81
CA CYS A 53 -6.38 6.28 -1.82
C CYS A 53 -7.81 5.85 -2.15
N THR A 54 -8.07 4.54 -2.25
CA THR A 54 -9.43 4.00 -2.49
C THR A 54 -10.39 4.34 -1.35
N CYS A 55 -9.93 4.37 -0.09
CA CYS A 55 -10.75 4.73 1.06
C CYS A 55 -11.15 6.22 1.04
N CYS A 56 -10.22 7.12 0.71
CA CYS A 56 -10.50 8.56 0.66
C CYS A 56 -11.33 8.96 -0.56
N ASN A 57 -11.26 8.19 -1.65
CA ASN A 57 -11.94 8.47 -2.92
C ASN A 57 -13.09 7.48 -3.18
N SER A 58 -13.82 7.08 -2.14
CA SER A 58 -14.85 6.04 -2.19
C SER A 58 -16.07 6.35 -3.08
N ARG A 59 -16.23 7.62 -3.49
CA ARG A 59 -17.24 8.03 -4.48
C ARG A 59 -16.88 7.61 -5.91
N LEU A 60 -15.58 7.44 -6.19
CA LEU A 60 -15.05 7.12 -7.52
C LEU A 60 -14.51 5.70 -7.59
N LEU A 61 -14.04 5.15 -6.46
CA LEU A 61 -13.36 3.87 -6.38
C LEU A 61 -14.03 2.97 -5.35
N PHE A 62 -14.13 1.67 -5.64
CA PHE A 62 -14.56 0.71 -4.64
C PHE A 62 -13.51 0.59 -3.51
N SER A 63 -13.99 0.62 -2.26
CA SER A 63 -13.15 0.44 -1.07
C SER A 63 -13.82 -0.46 -0.06
N HIS A 64 -13.15 -1.56 0.29
CA HIS A 64 -13.60 -2.48 1.33
C HIS A 64 -13.70 -1.81 2.70
N ARG A 65 -12.72 -0.95 3.04
CA ARG A 65 -12.69 -0.25 4.33
C ARG A 65 -13.81 0.79 4.44
N ALA A 66 -13.99 1.63 3.41
CA ALA A 66 -14.99 2.68 3.43
C ALA A 66 -16.43 2.14 3.40
N SER A 67 -16.64 1.00 2.74
CA SER A 67 -17.96 0.36 2.61
C SER A 67 -18.30 -0.64 3.71
N HIS A 68 -17.42 -0.82 4.70
CA HIS A 68 -17.56 -1.86 5.73
C HIS A 68 -17.84 -3.25 5.13
N GLY A 69 -17.13 -3.58 4.05
CA GLY A 69 -17.20 -4.88 3.36
C GLY A 69 -18.20 -4.99 2.21
N LYS A 70 -19.15 -4.05 2.04
CA LYS A 70 -20.18 -4.12 1.00
C LYS A 70 -19.77 -3.35 -0.27
N ARG A 71 -18.97 -3.97 -1.14
CA ARG A 71 -18.41 -3.33 -2.34
C ARG A 71 -18.24 -4.28 -3.53
N GLY A 72 -18.13 -3.71 -4.73
CA GLY A 72 -17.59 -4.39 -5.92
C GLY A 72 -16.06 -4.37 -5.98
N ASN A 73 -15.43 -5.02 -6.94
CA ASN A 73 -13.96 -5.04 -7.05
C ASN A 73 -13.44 -4.12 -8.16
N LEU A 74 -12.20 -3.67 -8.03
CA LEU A 74 -11.46 -3.03 -9.12
C LEU A 74 -10.61 -4.09 -9.83
N GLY A 75 -10.45 -3.96 -11.14
CA GLY A 75 -9.53 -4.77 -11.93
C GLY A 75 -8.36 -3.93 -12.42
N ALA A 76 -7.13 -4.39 -12.18
CA ALA A 76 -5.94 -3.84 -12.80
C ALA A 76 -5.53 -4.76 -13.96
N PHE A 77 -5.31 -4.20 -15.15
CA PHE A 77 -4.96 -4.94 -16.36
C PHE A 77 -3.75 -4.31 -17.03
N MET A 78 -2.93 -5.16 -17.65
CA MET A 78 -1.76 -4.75 -18.43
C MET A 78 -1.67 -5.69 -19.63
N GLN A 79 -1.34 -5.13 -20.80
CA GLN A 79 -1.09 -5.91 -22.01
C GLN A 79 0.13 -5.37 -22.73
N ILE A 80 0.76 -6.23 -23.50
CA ILE A 80 1.72 -5.81 -24.52
C ILE A 80 0.92 -5.62 -25.80
N HIS A 81 1.00 -4.43 -26.38
CA HIS A 81 0.49 -4.18 -27.71
C HIS A 81 1.52 -4.71 -28.70
N VAL A 82 1.13 -5.72 -29.46
CA VAL A 82 1.92 -6.29 -30.56
C VAL A 82 1.45 -5.72 -31.90
#